data_AF-D9R6H4-F1
#
_entry.id   AF-D9R6H4-F1
#
_cell.length_a   1.000
_cell.length_b   1.000
_cell.length_c   1.000
_cell.angle_alpha   90.00
_cell.angle_beta   90.00
_cell.angle_gamma   90.00
#
_symmetry.space_group_name_H-M   'P 1'
#
loop_
_entity.id
_entity.type
_entity.pdbx_description
1 polymer ?
#
loop_
_entity_poly.entity_id
_entity_poly.type
_entity_poly.pdbx_seq_one_letter_code
_entity_poly.pdbx_strand_id
1 'polypeptide(L)'
;MQVNSILQAVLFFSLLGIAAYTDIKKREIPGILCVAMVLISLLDFKAVSVFGILAALPFFIAAMISPSGIGGGDIKLMAAVGLVLGFWETMFGMTIGLAAVVVIHGIRILLFKKKDIGAEPKAYPLAPFLMFGFVCAYFL
;
A
#
# COMPACT_ATOMS: atom_id res chain seq x y z
N MET A 1 18.81 19.00 7.12
CA MET A 1 18.20 18.49 5.88
C MET A 1 18.41 16.99 5.76
N GLN A 2 19.64 16.46 5.68
CA GLN A 2 19.88 15.01 5.50
C GLN A 2 19.40 14.11 6.65
N VAL A 3 19.49 14.55 7.91
CA VAL A 3 19.01 13.78 9.08
C VAL A 3 17.49 13.59 9.06
N ASN A 4 16.74 14.61 8.63
CA ASN A 4 15.28 14.54 8.56
C ASN A 4 14.81 13.54 7.49
N SER A 5 15.47 13.50 6.34
CA SER A 5 15.16 12.55 5.27
C SER A 5 15.46 11.11 5.68
N ILE A 6 16.58 10.86 6.37
CA ILE A 6 16.91 9.52 6.91
C ILE A 6 15.88 9.10 7.98
N LEU A 7 15.55 10.00 8.90
CA LEU A 7 14.54 9.74 9.93
C LEU A 7 13.17 9.43 9.31
N GLN A 8 12.76 10.21 8.31
CA GLN A 8 11.52 9.98 7.57
C GLN A 8 11.54 8.61 6.90
N ALA A 9 12.63 8.21 6.25
CA ALA A 9 12.76 6.89 5.60
C ALA A 9 12.60 5.75 6.60
N VAL A 10 13.32 5.81 7.74
CA VAL A 10 13.25 4.78 8.79
C VAL A 10 11.84 4.66 9.36
N LEU A 11 11.18 5.79 9.62
CA LEU A 11 9.80 5.82 10.10
C LEU A 11 8.82 5.31 9.04
N PHE A 12 9.00 5.69 7.77
CA PHE A 12 8.19 5.25 6.64
C PHE A 12 8.21 3.72 6.50
N PHE A 13 9.40 3.12 6.45
CA PHE A 13 9.53 1.66 6.35
C PHE A 13 8.98 0.94 7.59
N SER A 14 9.18 1.51 8.78
CA SER A 14 8.63 0.95 10.02
C SER A 14 7.09 0.96 10.02
N LEU A 15 6.48 2.08 9.61
CA LEU A 15 5.03 2.23 9.52
C LEU A 15 4.42 1.33 8.44
N LEU A 16 5.07 1.20 7.28
CA LEU A 16 4.67 0.25 6.24
C LEU A 16 4.71 -1.20 6.76
N GLY A 17 5.76 -1.57 7.48
CA GLY A 17 5.88 -2.90 8.10
C GLY A 17 4.77 -3.16 9.11
N ILE A 18 4.44 -2.18 9.95
CA ILE A 18 3.33 -2.27 10.91
C ILE A 18 1.98 -2.36 10.17
N ALA A 19 1.78 -1.60 9.09
CA ALA A 19 0.57 -1.66 8.28
C ALA A 19 0.41 -3.05 7.64
N ALA A 20 1.47 -3.59 7.02
CA ALA A 20 1.48 -4.93 6.45
C ALA A 20 1.22 -6.02 7.50
N TYR A 21 1.85 -5.94 8.67
CA TYR A 21 1.62 -6.89 9.76
C TYR A 21 0.18 -6.83 10.29
N THR A 22 -0.35 -5.61 10.45
CA THR A 22 -1.71 -5.41 10.95
C THR A 22 -2.74 -5.88 9.93
N ASP A 23 -2.51 -5.66 8.64
CA ASP A 23 -3.35 -6.14 7.56
C ASP A 23 -3.36 -7.69 7.48
N ILE A 24 -2.20 -8.35 7.63
CA ILE A 24 -2.13 -9.81 7.69
C ILE A 24 -2.94 -10.36 8.88
N LYS A 25 -2.81 -9.73 10.06
CA LYS A 25 -3.42 -10.22 11.31
C LYS A 25 -4.90 -9.89 11.45
N LYS A 26 -5.30 -8.68 11.08
CA LYS A 26 -6.62 -8.10 11.35
C LYS A 26 -7.40 -7.73 10.09
N ARG A 27 -6.79 -7.74 8.90
CA ARG A 27 -7.40 -7.35 7.62
C ARG A 27 -7.88 -5.91 7.59
N GLU A 28 -7.26 -5.06 8.40
CA GLU A 28 -7.61 -3.66 8.53
C GLU A 28 -6.34 -2.82 8.67
N ILE A 29 -6.33 -1.67 8.02
CA ILE A 29 -5.28 -0.67 8.19
C ILE A 29 -5.81 0.40 9.16
N PRO A 30 -5.29 0.47 10.40
CA PRO A 30 -5.76 1.44 11.36
C PRO A 30 -5.43 2.86 10.88
N GLY A 31 -6.42 3.77 10.99
CA GLY A 31 -6.27 5.15 10.55
C GLY A 31 -5.11 5.88 11.23
N ILE A 32 -4.72 5.46 12.44
CA ILE A 32 -3.57 6.02 13.17
C ILE A 32 -2.27 5.91 12.35
N LEU A 33 -2.09 4.82 11.59
CA LEU A 33 -0.90 4.62 10.76
C LEU A 33 -0.90 5.58 9.57
N CYS A 34 -2.07 5.80 8.98
CA CYS A 34 -2.21 6.77 7.89
C CYS A 34 -1.92 8.19 8.39
N VAL A 35 -2.40 8.56 9.57
CA VAL A 35 -2.09 9.86 10.19
C VAL A 35 -0.59 9.98 10.49
N ALA A 36 0.04 8.93 11.04
CA ALA A 36 1.48 8.93 11.27
C ALA A 36 2.29 9.10 9.97
N MET A 37 1.87 8.45 8.88
CA MET A 37 2.47 8.59 7.54
C MET A 37 2.36 10.03 7.02
N VAL A 38 1.21 10.68 7.21
CA VAL A 38 1.03 12.10 6.88
C VAL A 38 1.97 12.97 7.72
N LEU A 39 2.10 12.73 9.02
CA LEU A 39 2.98 13.50 9.89
C LEU A 39 4.45 13.39 9.48
N ILE A 40 4.92 12.19 9.12
CA ILE A 40 6.31 12.04 8.66
C ILE A 40 6.53 12.67 7.27
N SER A 41 5.51 12.82 6.43
CA SER A 41 5.63 13.57 5.17
C SER A 41 6.02 15.03 5.37
N LEU A 42 5.71 15.61 6.54
CA LEU A 42 6.09 16.98 6.91
C LEU A 42 7.56 17.12 7.32
N LEU A 43 8.26 16.02 7.66
CA LEU A 43 9.67 16.06 8.07
C LEU A 43 10.62 16.43 6.92
N ASP A 44 10.29 16.00 5.70
CA ASP A 44 10.98 16.35 4.45
C ASP A 44 9.94 16.73 3.39
N PHE A 45 9.22 17.82 3.68
CA PHE A 45 8.09 18.24 2.88
C PHE A 45 8.52 18.73 1.50
N LYS A 46 7.98 18.09 0.45
CA LYS A 46 8.09 18.54 -0.93
C LYS A 46 6.70 18.93 -1.42
N ALA A 47 6.54 20.16 -1.91
CA ALA A 47 5.26 20.66 -2.42
C ALA A 47 4.68 19.76 -3.55
N VAL A 48 5.55 19.15 -4.35
CA VAL A 48 5.17 18.21 -5.41
C VAL A 48 4.53 16.94 -4.85
N SER A 49 4.90 16.51 -3.64
CA SER A 49 4.36 15.29 -3.03
C SER A 49 2.90 15.41 -2.60
N VAL A 50 2.35 16.63 -2.49
CA VAL A 50 0.91 16.85 -2.22
C VAL A 50 0.03 16.22 -3.29
N PHE A 51 0.48 16.24 -4.55
CA PHE A 51 -0.21 15.57 -5.66
C PHE A 51 -0.24 14.05 -5.51
N GLY A 52 0.59 13.48 -4.64
CA GLY A 52 0.60 12.05 -4.37
C GLY A 52 -0.68 11.52 -3.74
N ILE A 53 -1.51 12.37 -3.10
CA ILE A 53 -2.85 11.97 -2.64
C ILE A 53 -3.70 11.43 -3.80
N LEU A 54 -3.51 11.96 -5.02
CA LEU A 54 -4.23 11.52 -6.21
C LEU A 54 -3.90 10.08 -6.60
N ALA A 55 -2.80 9.52 -6.11
CA ALA A 55 -2.46 8.12 -6.33
C ALA A 55 -3.45 7.16 -5.64
N ALA A 56 -4.30 7.65 -4.71
CA ALA A 56 -5.40 6.88 -4.14
C ALA A 56 -6.65 6.80 -5.05
N LEU A 57 -6.75 7.61 -6.09
CA LEU A 57 -7.90 7.64 -7.00
C LEU A 57 -8.19 6.30 -7.68
N PRO A 58 -7.20 5.55 -8.21
CA PRO A 58 -7.47 4.26 -8.83
C PRO A 58 -8.14 3.29 -7.85
N PHE A 59 -7.71 3.27 -6.58
CA PHE A 59 -8.30 2.42 -5.55
C PHE A 59 -9.68 2.91 -5.13
N PHE A 60 -9.88 4.22 -5.07
CA PHE A 60 -11.19 4.81 -4.80
C PHE A 60 -12.21 4.47 -5.89
N ILE A 61 -11.83 4.60 -7.17
CA ILE A 61 -12.66 4.20 -8.31
C ILE A 61 -12.97 2.71 -8.26
N ALA A 62 -11.97 1.87 -7.99
CA ALA A 62 -12.16 0.43 -7.88
C ALA A 62 -13.07 0.05 -6.69
N ALA A 63 -13.00 0.76 -5.55
CA ALA A 63 -13.92 0.56 -4.44
C ALA A 63 -15.35 1.00 -4.75
N MET A 64 -15.55 2.03 -5.59
CA MET A 64 -16.89 2.42 -6.07
C MET A 64 -17.50 1.37 -7.00
N ILE A 65 -16.69 0.76 -7.86
CA ILE A 65 -17.14 -0.29 -8.79
C ILE A 65 -17.37 -1.62 -8.06
N SER A 66 -16.57 -1.90 -7.02
CA SER A 66 -16.63 -3.15 -6.26
C SER A 66 -16.48 -2.87 -4.75
N PRO A 67 -17.59 -2.53 -4.05
CA PRO A 67 -17.56 -2.13 -2.64
C PRO A 67 -17.03 -3.20 -1.67
N SER A 68 -17.07 -4.47 -2.07
CA SER A 68 -16.57 -5.62 -1.32
C SER A 68 -15.12 -6.01 -1.67
N GLY A 69 -14.53 -5.39 -2.69
CA GLY A 69 -13.23 -5.79 -3.23
C GLY A 69 -12.04 -5.10 -2.57
N ILE A 70 -12.05 -3.76 -2.51
CA ILE A 70 -10.95 -2.95 -1.97
C ILE A 70 -11.36 -2.31 -0.65
N GLY A 71 -10.52 -2.47 0.37
CA GLY A 71 -10.74 -1.87 1.68
C GLY A 71 -10.50 -0.36 1.68
N GLY A 72 -11.33 0.38 2.42
CA GLY A 72 -11.09 1.81 2.66
C GLY A 72 -9.76 2.10 3.36
N GLY A 73 -9.20 1.10 4.05
CA GLY A 73 -7.85 1.17 4.63
C GLY A 73 -6.77 1.31 3.57
N ASP A 74 -6.84 0.54 2.48
CA ASP A 74 -5.84 0.56 1.40
C ASP A 74 -5.84 1.91 0.67
N ILE A 75 -7.01 2.50 0.45
CA ILE A 75 -7.16 3.84 -0.13
C ILE A 75 -6.46 4.89 0.74
N LYS A 76 -6.67 4.84 2.07
CA LYS A 76 -6.04 5.77 3.01
C LYS A 76 -4.53 5.58 3.07
N LEU A 77 -4.06 4.33 3.04
CA LEU A 77 -2.63 4.02 2.98
C LEU A 77 -2.02 4.60 1.70
N MET A 78 -2.66 4.39 0.56
CA MET A 78 -2.20 4.89 -0.74
C MET A 78 -2.09 6.42 -0.76
N ALA A 79 -3.09 7.12 -0.21
CA ALA A 79 -3.04 8.58 -0.08
C ALA A 79 -1.89 9.04 0.83
N ALA A 80 -1.68 8.37 1.95
CA ALA A 80 -0.66 8.74 2.92
C ALA A 80 0.76 8.43 2.41
N VAL A 81 0.95 7.29 1.73
CA VAL A 81 2.22 6.95 1.06
C VAL A 81 2.50 7.92 -0.09
N GLY A 82 1.47 8.30 -0.84
CA GLY A 82 1.51 9.34 -1.87
C GLY A 82 2.16 10.64 -1.38
N LEU A 83 1.83 11.06 -0.16
CA LEU A 83 2.41 12.28 0.42
C LEU A 83 3.89 12.17 0.77
N VAL A 84 4.41 10.95 0.99
CA VAL A 84 5.82 10.71 1.30
C VAL A 84 6.62 10.52 0.01
N LEU A 85 6.18 9.60 -0.86
CA LEU A 85 6.90 9.20 -2.09
C LEU A 85 6.64 10.14 -3.27
N GLY A 86 5.49 10.81 -3.31
CA GLY A 86 5.01 11.54 -4.48
C GLY A 86 4.18 10.68 -5.43
N PHE A 87 3.52 11.32 -6.40
CA PHE A 87 2.54 10.66 -7.28
C PHE A 87 3.13 9.53 -8.12
N TRP A 88 4.20 9.79 -8.86
CA TRP A 88 4.77 8.82 -9.80
C TRP A 88 5.34 7.59 -9.10
N GLU A 89 6.15 7.79 -8.06
CA GLU A 89 6.73 6.67 -7.30
C GLU A 89 5.66 5.82 -6.62
N THR A 90 4.61 6.46 -6.09
CA THR A 90 3.50 5.72 -5.48
C THR A 90 2.74 4.92 -6.54
N MET A 91 2.54 5.46 -7.74
CA MET A 91 1.92 4.74 -8.85
C MET A 91 2.78 3.54 -9.31
N PHE A 92 4.09 3.72 -9.47
CA PHE A 92 5.01 2.62 -9.79
C PHE A 92 4.99 1.53 -8.71
N GLY A 93 5.07 1.93 -7.45
CA GLY A 93 5.01 1.00 -6.32
C GLY A 93 3.68 0.24 -6.27
N MET A 94 2.56 0.92 -6.52
CA MET A 94 1.25 0.28 -6.62
C MET A 94 1.20 -0.73 -7.77
N THR A 95 1.70 -0.38 -8.96
CA THR A 95 1.74 -1.31 -10.10
C THR A 95 2.57 -2.54 -9.78
N ILE A 96 3.75 -2.39 -9.16
CA ILE A 96 4.61 -3.50 -8.73
C ILE A 96 3.89 -4.36 -7.69
N GLY A 97 3.28 -3.74 -6.68
CA GLY A 97 2.56 -4.42 -5.62
C GLY A 97 1.38 -5.23 -6.14
N LEU A 98 0.54 -4.63 -7.02
CA LEU A 98 -0.59 -5.33 -7.64
C LEU A 98 -0.13 -6.43 -8.59
N ALA A 99 0.93 -6.21 -9.38
CA ALA A 99 1.49 -7.25 -10.23
C ALA A 99 1.95 -8.46 -9.40
N ALA A 100 2.59 -8.23 -8.24
CA ALA A 100 2.99 -9.29 -7.34
C ALA A 100 1.78 -10.10 -6.82
N VAL A 101 0.65 -9.45 -6.50
CA VAL A 101 -0.59 -10.13 -6.12
C VAL A 101 -1.07 -11.06 -7.24
N VAL A 102 -1.16 -10.54 -8.47
CA VAL A 102 -1.66 -11.29 -9.63
C VAL A 102 -0.77 -12.49 -9.93
N VAL A 103 0.56 -12.31 -9.92
CA VAL A 103 1.53 -13.38 -10.17
C VAL A 103 1.43 -14.47 -9.11
N ILE A 104 1.41 -14.10 -7.83
CA ILE A 104 1.36 -15.07 -6.73
C ILE A 104 0.01 -15.80 -6.71
N HIS A 105 -1.09 -15.09 -6.95
CA HIS A 105 -2.41 -15.70 -7.06
C HIS A 105 -2.49 -16.67 -8.25
N GLY A 106 -1.99 -16.27 -9.42
CA GLY A 106 -1.92 -17.10 -10.62
C GLY A 106 -1.09 -18.37 -10.41
N ILE A 107 0.09 -18.25 -9.81
CA ILE A 107 0.95 -19.40 -9.46
C ILE A 107 0.22 -20.33 -8.50
N ARG A 108 -0.46 -19.80 -7.47
CA ARG A 108 -1.23 -20.63 -6.53
C ARG A 108 -2.35 -21.39 -7.24
N ILE A 109 -3.09 -20.76 -8.14
CA ILE A 109 -4.15 -21.43 -8.92
C ILE A 109 -3.55 -22.54 -9.80
N LEU A 110 -2.43 -22.26 -10.47
CA LEU A 110 -1.76 -23.24 -11.35
C LEU A 110 -1.23 -24.45 -10.58
N LEU A 111 -0.62 -24.22 -9.41
CA LEU A 111 -0.03 -25.28 -8.58
C LEU A 111 -1.07 -26.06 -7.76
N PHE A 112 -2.12 -25.40 -7.27
CA PHE A 112 -3.11 -25.97 -6.35
C PHE A 112 -4.47 -26.21 -7.01
N LYS A 113 -4.49 -26.45 -8.33
CA LYS A 113 -5.61 -26.57 -9.29
C LYS A 113 -6.82 -27.46 -8.89
N LYS A 114 -6.88 -28.00 -7.68
CA LYS A 114 -7.90 -28.97 -7.23
C LYS A 114 -8.40 -28.88 -5.78
N LYS A 115 -7.89 -27.99 -4.90
CA LYS A 115 -8.15 -28.14 -3.44
C LYS A 115 -9.14 -27.17 -2.77
N ASP A 116 -9.51 -26.06 -3.41
CA ASP A 116 -10.29 -24.99 -2.74
C ASP A 116 -11.61 -24.64 -3.46
N ILE A 117 -12.42 -25.63 -3.83
CA ILE A 117 -13.76 -25.39 -4.41
C ILE A 117 -14.79 -24.93 -3.34
N GLY A 118 -14.43 -24.89 -2.05
CA GLY A 118 -15.37 -24.59 -0.96
C GLY A 118 -14.90 -23.57 0.08
N ALA A 119 -13.74 -22.94 -0.09
CA ALA A 119 -13.32 -21.87 0.81
C ALA A 119 -13.82 -20.54 0.26
N GLU A 120 -14.65 -19.84 1.04
CA GLU A 120 -15.07 -18.47 0.70
C GLU A 120 -13.84 -17.63 0.33
N PRO A 121 -13.92 -16.76 -0.69
CA PRO A 121 -12.81 -15.91 -1.11
C PRO A 121 -12.49 -14.93 0.02
N LYS A 122 -11.65 -15.35 0.97
CA LYS A 122 -11.10 -14.45 1.98
C LYS A 122 -10.27 -13.41 1.25
N ALA A 123 -10.64 -12.15 1.42
CA ALA A 123 -9.92 -11.01 0.87
C ALA A 123 -8.41 -11.16 1.14
N TYR A 124 -7.60 -10.98 0.10
CA TYR A 124 -6.13 -11.06 0.24
C TYR A 124 -5.62 -9.83 1.00
N PRO A 125 -4.57 -9.97 1.83
CA PRO A 125 -4.03 -8.84 2.56
C PRO A 125 -3.20 -8.07 1.54
N LEU A 126 -3.69 -6.90 1.13
CA LEU A 126 -3.11 -6.14 0.03
C LEU A 126 -1.89 -5.34 0.49
N ALA A 127 -1.88 -4.88 1.74
CA ALA A 127 -0.83 -4.05 2.33
C ALA A 127 0.58 -4.66 2.26
N PRO A 128 0.82 -5.98 2.52
CA PRO A 128 2.17 -6.55 2.37
C PRO A 128 2.70 -6.52 0.93
N PHE A 129 1.83 -6.68 -0.08
CA PHE A 129 2.27 -6.57 -1.48
C PHE A 129 2.52 -5.13 -1.88
N LEU A 130 1.66 -4.21 -1.42
CA LEU A 130 1.88 -2.78 -1.58
C LEU A 130 3.16 -2.30 -0.90
N MET A 131 3.45 -2.79 0.32
CA MET A 131 4.70 -2.50 1.02
C MET A 131 5.91 -2.89 0.16
N PHE A 132 5.91 -4.09 -0.41
CA PHE A 132 6.99 -4.52 -1.31
C PHE A 132 7.13 -3.57 -2.51
N GLY A 133 6.02 -3.21 -3.15
CA GLY A 133 6.01 -2.26 -4.26
C GLY A 133 6.56 -0.88 -3.89
N PHE A 134 6.12 -0.32 -2.75
CA PHE A 134 6.59 1.00 -2.28
C PHE A 134 8.05 0.99 -1.86
N VAL A 135 8.54 -0.11 -1.28
CA VAL A 135 9.97 -0.28 -0.98
C VAL A 135 10.77 -0.25 -2.28
N CYS A 136 10.35 -0.99 -3.30
CA CYS A 136 11.01 -0.97 -4.61
C CYS A 136 10.99 0.43 -5.24
N ALA A 137 9.84 1.12 -5.23
CA ALA A 137 9.71 2.47 -5.77
C ALA A 137 10.53 3.52 -5.01
N TYR A 138 10.73 3.35 -3.69
CA TYR A 138 11.58 4.26 -2.91
C TYR A 138 13.04 4.25 -3.39
N PHE A 139 13.52 3.14 -3.95
CA PHE A 139 14.91 2.98 -4.41
C PHE A 139 15.11 3.16 -5.92
N LEU A 140 14.05 3.45 -6.68
CA LEU A 140 14.15 3.79 -8.10
C LEU A 140 14.57 5.25 -8.29
#